data_AF-J6IZ85-F1
#
_entry.id   AF-J6IZ85-F1
#
_cell.length_a   1.000
_cell.length_b   1.000
_cell.length_c   1.000
_cell.angle_alpha   90.00
_cell.angle_beta   90.00
_cell.angle_gamma   90.00
#
_symmetry.space_group_name_H-M   'P 1'
#
loop_
_entity.id
_entity.type
_entity.pdbx_description
1 polymer ?
#
loop_
_entity_poly.entity_id
_entity_poly.type
_entity_poly.pdbx_seq_one_letter_code
_entity_poly.pdbx_strand_id
1 'polypeptide(L)' 'MITIAGQTYIVMTHMMAGLPQKELGKRVADLTAERAALRDAIDFLINGY' A
#
# COMPACT_ATOMS: atom_id res chain seq x y z
N MET A 1 -4.79 -1.81 -7.92
CA MET A 1 -3.53 -2.03 -8.66
C MET A 1 -2.80 -0.71 -8.75
N ILE A 2 -1.48 -0.70 -8.63
CA ILE A 2 -0.67 0.53 -8.60
C ILE A 2 0.51 0.34 -9.54
N THR A 3 0.84 1.38 -10.32
CA THR A 3 2.00 1.34 -11.22
C THR A 3 3.20 1.98 -10.54
N ILE A 4 4.29 1.23 -10.39
CA ILE A 4 5.56 1.71 -9.84
C ILE A 4 6.65 1.40 -10.87
N ALA A 5 7.40 2.42 -11.29
CA ALA A 5 8.48 2.28 -12.28
C ALA A 5 8.07 1.53 -13.58
N GLY A 6 6.82 1.74 -14.04
CA GLY A 6 6.28 1.10 -15.25
C GLY A 6 5.82 -0.34 -15.06
N GLN A 7 5.92 -0.90 -13.86
CA GLN A 7 5.38 -2.21 -13.52
C GLN A 7 4.11 -2.08 -12.69
N THR A 8 3.14 -2.94 -12.93
CA THR A 8 1.88 -2.96 -12.19
C THR A 8 1.97 -3.94 -11.02
N TYR A 9 1.63 -3.46 -9.83
CA TYR A 9 1.62 -4.23 -8.59
C TYR A 9 0.23 -4.29 -7.98
N ILE A 10 -0.03 -5.38 -7.25
CA ILE A 10 -1.23 -5.54 -6.43
C ILE A 10 -0.83 -5.30 -4.98
N VAL A 11 -1.61 -4.47 -4.30
CA VAL A 11 -1.43 -4.21 -2.87
C VAL A 11 -2.05 -5.37 -2.10
N MET A 12 -1.23 -6.09 -1.33
CA MET A 12 -1.68 -7.20 -0.49
C MET A 12 -2.15 -6.67 0.87
N THR A 13 -3.23 -5.87 0.89
CA THR A 13 -3.71 -5.19 2.11
C THR A 13 -3.96 -6.16 3.28
N HIS A 14 -4.39 -7.38 2.99
CA HIS A 14 -4.59 -8.45 3.98
C HIS A 14 -3.30 -8.95 4.65
N MET A 15 -2.13 -8.66 4.08
CA MET A 15 -0.81 -8.98 4.64
C MET A 15 -0.17 -7.78 5.35
N MET A 16 -0.94 -6.74 5.68
CA MET A 16 -0.43 -5.56 6.37
C MET A 16 0.19 -5.94 7.72
N ALA A 17 1.43 -5.51 7.94
CA ALA A 17 2.20 -5.79 9.14
C ALA A 17 3.09 -4.60 9.51
N GLY A 18 3.46 -4.51 10.79
CA GLY A 18 4.47 -3.55 11.24
C GLY A 18 5.88 -3.98 10.83
N LEU A 19 6.70 -3.03 10.40
CA LEU A 19 8.10 -3.25 10.00
C LEU A 19 9.03 -2.34 10.83
N PRO A 20 10.14 -2.84 11.40
CA PRO A 20 11.16 -1.99 12.01
C PRO A 20 11.75 -0.99 11.02
N GLN A 21 11.96 0.26 11.44
CA GLN A 21 12.46 1.32 10.54
C GLN A 21 13.82 0.98 9.90
N LYS A 22 14.67 0.21 10.59
CA LYS A 22 15.98 -0.24 10.08
C LYS A 22 15.88 -1.20 8.87
N GLU A 23 14.73 -1.84 8.68
CA GLU A 23 14.48 -2.76 7.55
C GLU A 23 13.83 -2.04 6.36
N LEU A 24 13.42 -0.78 6.54
CA LEU A 24 12.84 0.03 5.48
C LEU A 24 13.95 0.49 4.51
N GLY A 25 13.83 0.05 3.25
CA GLY A 25 14.75 0.45 2.18
C GLY A 25 14.58 1.90 1.71
N LYS A 26 15.27 2.24 0.62
CA LYS A 26 15.16 3.56 -0.01
C LYS A 26 13.75 3.79 -0.58
N ARG A 27 13.29 5.04 -0.56
CA ARG A 27 12.05 5.45 -1.22
C ARG A 27 12.19 5.31 -2.74
N VAL A 28 11.29 4.55 -3.36
CA VAL A 28 11.29 4.28 -4.81
C VAL A 28 10.12 4.93 -5.56
N ALA A 29 9.05 5.30 -4.85
CA ALA A 29 7.86 5.93 -5.43
C ALA A 29 7.12 6.80 -4.41
N ASP A 30 6.21 7.62 -4.91
CA ASP A 30 5.18 8.32 -4.14
C ASP A 30 3.81 7.79 -4.55
N LEU A 31 3.05 7.30 -3.57
CA LEU A 31 1.71 6.73 -3.77
C LEU A 31 0.60 7.65 -3.22
N THR A 32 0.90 8.94 -3.05
CA THR A 32 -0.05 9.90 -2.48
C THR A 32 -1.28 10.09 -3.36
N ALA A 33 -1.16 9.92 -4.68
CA ALA A 33 -2.29 10.00 -5.62
C ALA A 33 -3.30 8.85 -5.42
N GLU A 34 -2.82 7.67 -5.02
CA GLU A 34 -3.62 6.47 -4.79
C GLU A 34 -4.15 6.38 -3.34
N ARG A 35 -3.92 7.43 -2.52
CA ARG A 35 -4.31 7.48 -1.11
C ARG A 35 -5.78 7.11 -0.89
N ALA A 36 -6.69 7.58 -1.75
CA ALA A 36 -8.12 7.27 -1.63
C ALA A 36 -8.36 5.76 -1.74
N ALA A 37 -7.89 5.13 -2.82
CA ALA A 37 -8.05 3.69 -3.03
C ALA A 37 -7.35 2.84 -1.96
N LEU A 38 -6.16 3.25 -1.48
CA LEU A 38 -5.45 2.57 -0.40
C LEU A 38 -6.22 2.66 0.92
N ARG A 39 -6.80 3.82 1.23
CA ARG A 39 -7.63 4.01 2.43
C ARG A 39 -8.88 3.13 2.36
N ASP A 40 -9.58 3.12 1.24
CA ASP A 40 -10.81 2.34 1.08
C ASP A 40 -10.53 0.83 1.23
N ALA A 41 -9.39 0.35 0.74
CA ALA A 41 -9.00 -1.05 0.93
C ALA A 41 -8.70 -1.40 2.40
N ILE A 42 -8.13 -0.46 3.17
CA ILE A 42 -7.90 -0.65 4.62
C ILE A 42 -9.24 -0.60 5.37
N ASP A 43 -10.11 0.34 5.02
CA ASP A 43 -11.44 0.49 5.62
C ASP A 43 -12.26 -0.78 5.40
N PHE A 44 -12.26 -1.30 4.18
CA PHE A 44 -12.89 -2.57 3.84
C PHE A 44 -12.32 -3.75 4.63
N LEU A 45 -11.00 -3.80 4.84
CA LEU A 45 -10.38 -4.88 5.61
C LEU A 45 -10.77 -4.85 7.10
N ILE A 46 -10.87 -3.66 7.68
CA ILE A 46 -11.10 -3.49 9.12
C ILE A 46 -12.59 -3.50 9.47
N ASN A 47 -13.36 -2.70 8.74
CA ASN A 47 -14.78 -2.47 9.02
C ASN A 47 -15.69 -3.40 8.21
N GLY A 48 -15.15 -4.06 7.17
CA GLY A 48 -15.98 -4.79 6.22
C GLY A 48 -16.77 -3.81 5.35
N TYR A 49 -18.06 -4.06 5.23
CA TYR A 49 -19.02 -3.20 4.55
C TYR A 49 -20.22 -2.93 5.46
#